data_AF-B9P9R4-F1
#
_entry.id   AF-B9P9R4-F1
#
_cell.length_a   1.000
_cell.length_b   1.000
_cell.length_c   1.000
_cell.angle_alpha   90.00
_cell.angle_beta   90.00
_cell.angle_gamma   90.00
#
_symmetry.space_group_name_H-M   'P 1'
#
loop_
_entity.id
_entity.type
_entity.pdbx_description
1 polymer ?
#
loop_
_entity_poly.entity_id
_entity_poly.type
_entity_poly.pdbx_seq_one_letter_code
_entity_poly.pdbx_strand_id
1 'polypeptide(L)'
;MYSRQRSIGIYGMRGVGKTTLAAHIHNQLQDKPDIFFHVCWIAMSQEFSIYALQDLIAEAFGLCLPKGKDVMSRAGELRTALSAIQNHVIILDDLWDDFHPEKVGISRRTNVKI
;
A
#
# COMPACT_ATOMS: atom_id res chain seq x y z
N MET A 1 15.65 6.71 -13.22
CA MET A 1 14.47 6.18 -13.94
C MET A 1 13.25 6.39 -13.06
N TYR A 2 12.20 7.05 -13.57
CA TYR A 2 10.97 7.24 -12.80
C TYR A 2 10.11 5.97 -12.88
N SER A 3 9.86 5.32 -11.75
CA SER A 3 8.90 4.22 -11.64
C SER A 3 7.47 4.73 -11.94
N ARG A 4 6.70 3.95 -12.69
CA ARG A 4 5.33 4.32 -13.09
C ARG A 4 4.36 3.85 -12.02
N GLN A 5 3.92 4.75 -11.14
CA GLN A 5 2.99 4.44 -10.06
C GLN A 5 1.53 4.69 -10.48
N ARG A 6 0.62 3.80 -10.07
CA ARG A 6 -0.84 3.91 -10.28
C ARG A 6 -1.56 3.57 -8.98
N SER A 7 -2.66 4.24 -8.70
CA SER A 7 -3.55 3.96 -7.57
C SER A 7 -4.97 3.77 -8.06
N ILE A 8 -5.67 2.76 -7.52
CA ILE A 8 -7.09 2.50 -7.78
C ILE A 8 -7.78 2.46 -6.41
N GLY A 9 -8.89 3.18 -6.28
CA GLY A 9 -9.76 3.11 -5.10
C GLY A 9 -11.04 2.34 -5.43
N ILE A 10 -11.50 1.49 -4.51
CA ILE A 10 -12.77 0.76 -4.63
C ILE A 10 -13.66 1.19 -3.46
N TYR A 11 -14.77 1.88 -3.75
CA TYR A 11 -15.71 2.37 -2.73
C TYR A 11 -17.14 1.90 -3.01
N GLY A 12 -17.98 1.84 -1.96
CA GLY A 12 -19.37 1.38 -2.08
C GLY A 12 -19.94 0.87 -0.76
N MET A 13 -21.23 0.54 -0.76
CA MET A 13 -21.95 0.09 0.44
C MET A 13 -21.33 -1.17 1.08
N ARG A 14 -21.57 -1.41 2.37
CA ARG A 14 -21.16 -2.65 3.05
C ARG A 14 -21.85 -3.85 2.40
N GLY A 15 -21.14 -4.98 2.26
CA GLY A 15 -21.71 -6.23 1.73
C GLY A 15 -21.75 -6.37 0.21
N VAL A 16 -21.35 -5.34 -0.57
CA VAL A 16 -21.35 -5.41 -2.05
C VAL A 16 -20.21 -6.23 -2.66
N GLY A 17 -19.35 -6.85 -1.83
CA GLY A 17 -18.26 -7.71 -2.30
C GLY A 17 -16.94 -7.00 -2.67
N LYS A 18 -16.68 -5.78 -2.17
CA LYS A 18 -15.43 -5.04 -2.45
C LYS A 18 -14.18 -5.84 -2.06
N THR A 19 -14.15 -6.37 -0.84
CA THR A 19 -13.07 -7.21 -0.33
C THR A 19 -12.93 -8.49 -1.16
N THR A 20 -14.05 -9.09 -1.59
CA THR A 20 -14.04 -10.25 -2.48
C THR A 20 -13.40 -9.95 -3.84
N LEU A 21 -13.72 -8.79 -4.43
CA LEU A 21 -13.11 -8.35 -5.68
C LEU A 21 -11.60 -8.10 -5.51
N ALA A 22 -11.20 -7.41 -4.45
CA ALA A 22 -9.80 -7.19 -4.15
C ALA A 22 -9.05 -8.53 -3.97
N ALA A 23 -9.63 -9.49 -3.25
CA ALA A 23 -9.03 -10.82 -3.04
C ALA A 23 -8.89 -11.59 -4.37
N HIS A 24 -9.88 -11.49 -5.26
CA HIS A 24 -9.79 -12.07 -6.58
C HIS A 24 -8.65 -11.45 -7.42
N ILE A 25 -8.50 -10.13 -7.36
CA ILE A 25 -7.38 -9.42 -8.02
C ILE A 25 -6.04 -9.86 -7.42
N HIS A 26 -5.93 -9.94 -6.09
CA HIS A 26 -4.73 -10.41 -5.41
C HIS A 26 -4.27 -11.78 -5.93
N ASN A 27 -5.18 -12.75 -5.99
CA ASN A 27 -4.86 -14.09 -6.47
C ASN A 27 -4.40 -14.07 -7.94
N GLN A 28 -5.08 -13.31 -8.80
CA GLN A 28 -4.66 -13.17 -10.20
C GLN A 28 -3.29 -12.50 -10.39
N LEU A 29 -2.87 -11.65 -9.44
CA LEU A 29 -1.55 -11.01 -9.45
C LEU A 29 -0.48 -11.99 -8.97
N GLN A 30 -0.78 -12.82 -7.97
CA GLN A 30 0.10 -13.90 -7.51
C GLN A 30 0.37 -14.92 -8.61
N ASP A 31 -0.61 -15.18 -9.49
CA ASP A 31 -0.45 -16.06 -10.66
C ASP A 31 0.41 -15.45 -11.78
N LYS A 32 0.89 -14.19 -11.63
CA LYS A 32 1.75 -13.49 -12.61
C LYS A 32 3.07 -13.01 -11.98
N PRO A 33 3.88 -13.93 -11.42
CA PRO A 33 5.13 -13.57 -10.73
C PRO A 33 6.16 -12.91 -11.64
N ASP A 34 6.10 -13.18 -12.95
CA ASP A 34 6.99 -12.57 -13.95
C ASP A 34 6.71 -11.08 -14.19
N ILE A 35 5.52 -10.61 -13.79
CA ILE A 35 5.06 -9.22 -13.98
C ILE A 35 5.09 -8.45 -12.67
N PHE A 36 4.63 -9.08 -11.58
CA PHE A 36 4.56 -8.48 -10.26
C PHE A 36 5.40 -9.31 -9.28
N PHE A 37 6.55 -8.75 -8.89
CA PHE A 37 7.49 -9.47 -8.03
C PHE A 37 7.03 -9.50 -6.58
N HIS A 38 6.25 -8.50 -6.15
CA HIS A 38 5.79 -8.38 -4.77
C HIS A 38 4.33 -7.92 -4.77
N VAL A 39 3.45 -8.74 -4.20
CA VAL A 39 2.03 -8.41 -4.01
C VAL A 39 1.74 -8.56 -2.52
N CYS A 40 1.42 -7.44 -1.86
CA CYS A 40 1.21 -7.40 -0.42
C CYS A 40 -0.25 -7.05 -0.13
N TRP A 41 -0.89 -7.86 0.73
CA TRP A 41 -2.21 -7.57 1.28
C TRP A 41 -2.08 -7.08 2.70
N ILE A 42 -2.61 -5.89 2.98
CA ILE A 42 -2.61 -5.28 4.31
C ILE A 42 -4.06 -5.03 4.70
N ALA A 43 -4.55 -5.77 5.69
CA ALA A 43 -5.84 -5.53 6.31
C ALA A 43 -5.69 -4.38 7.31
N MET A 44 -6.49 -3.33 7.14
CA MET A 44 -6.46 -2.17 8.02
C MET A 44 -7.39 -2.42 9.21
N SER A 45 -6.92 -2.12 10.41
CA SER A 45 -7.80 -2.07 11.57
C SER A 45 -8.50 -0.72 11.64
N GLN A 46 -9.65 -0.67 12.31
CA GLN A 46 -10.40 0.57 12.51
C GLN A 46 -9.61 1.64 13.31
N GLU A 47 -8.64 1.21 14.12
CA GLU A 47 -7.76 2.06 14.93
C GLU A 47 -6.32 2.11 14.37
N PHE A 48 -6.15 2.19 13.04
CA PHE A 48 -4.80 2.25 12.47
C PHE A 48 -4.16 3.63 12.64
N SER A 49 -2.85 3.64 12.90
CA SER A 49 -2.04 4.87 12.82
C SER A 49 -1.13 4.83 11.60
N ILE A 50 -0.76 5.99 11.05
CA ILE A 50 0.22 6.06 9.95
C ILE A 50 1.54 5.39 10.34
N TYR A 51 1.93 5.49 11.60
CA TYR A 51 3.13 4.85 12.13
C TYR A 51 3.03 3.32 12.02
N ALA A 52 1.90 2.75 12.47
CA ALA A 52 1.65 1.31 12.37
C ALA A 52 1.54 0.84 10.91
N LEU A 53 0.91 1.63 10.03
CA LEU A 53 0.87 1.32 8.60
C LEU A 53 2.27 1.31 7.97
N GLN A 54 3.14 2.25 8.33
CA GLN A 54 4.53 2.24 7.90
C GLN A 54 5.26 0.98 8.34
N ASP A 55 5.05 0.52 9.58
CA ASP A 55 5.61 -0.74 10.07
C ASP A 55 5.09 -1.95 9.29
N LEU A 56 3.77 -2.04 9.04
CA LEU A 56 3.17 -3.14 8.28
C LEU A 56 3.69 -3.21 6.84
N ILE A 57 3.82 -2.07 6.17
CA ILE A 57 4.40 -2.03 4.82
C ILE A 57 5.88 -2.40 4.88
N ALA A 58 6.63 -1.87 5.84
CA ALA A 58 8.04 -2.19 5.98
C ALA A 58 8.25 -3.70 6.18
N GLU A 59 7.48 -4.32 7.07
CA GLU A 59 7.49 -5.76 7.32
C GLU A 59 7.16 -6.56 6.05
N ALA A 60 6.13 -6.15 5.31
CA ALA A 60 5.72 -6.82 4.07
C ALA A 60 6.81 -6.79 2.97
N PHE A 61 7.72 -5.82 3.02
CA PHE A 61 8.87 -5.70 2.10
C PHE A 61 10.21 -6.07 2.73
N GLY A 62 10.22 -6.65 3.94
CA GLY A 62 11.45 -7.04 4.64
C GLY A 62 12.35 -5.86 5.02
N LEU A 63 11.77 -4.69 5.25
CA LEU A 63 12.44 -3.45 5.60
C LEU A 63 12.39 -3.21 7.11
N CYS A 64 13.43 -2.60 7.65
CA CYS A 64 13.49 -2.16 9.05
C CYS A 64 13.46 -0.64 9.11
N LEU A 65 12.33 -0.06 9.52
CA LEU A 65 12.24 1.37 9.78
C LEU A 65 12.74 1.70 11.21
N PRO A 66 13.44 2.83 11.40
CA PRO A 66 13.99 3.21 12.69
C PRO A 66 12.88 3.51 13.71
N LYS A 67 12.97 2.86 14.88
CA LYS A 67 12.09 3.08 16.03
C LYS A 67 12.55 4.35 16.75
N GLY A 68 11.81 5.44 16.61
CA GLY A 68 12.15 6.74 17.22
C GLY A 68 12.30 7.90 16.24
N LYS A 69 12.24 7.63 14.92
CA LYS A 69 12.03 8.69 13.94
C LYS A 69 10.56 9.05 13.81
N ASP A 70 10.29 10.30 13.48
CA ASP A 70 8.95 10.78 13.21
C ASP A 70 8.38 10.18 11.91
N VAL A 71 7.07 10.32 11.73
CA VAL A 71 6.31 9.80 10.59
C VAL A 71 6.87 10.29 9.25
N MET A 72 7.27 11.56 9.13
CA MET A 72 7.75 12.11 7.86
C MET A 72 9.14 11.57 7.50
N SER A 73 10.02 11.47 8.49
CA SER A 73 11.34 10.85 8.31
C SER A 73 11.21 9.39 7.84
N ARG A 74 10.33 8.61 8.49
CA ARG A 74 10.05 7.21 8.12
C ARG A 74 9.40 7.09 6.73
N ALA A 75 8.51 8.02 6.38
CA ALA A 75 7.89 8.08 5.05
C ALA A 75 8.94 8.28 3.95
N GLY A 76 9.95 9.12 4.19
CA GLY A 76 11.05 9.33 3.25
C GLY A 76 11.89 8.07 3.02
N GLU A 77 12.18 7.32 4.09
CA GLU A 77 12.89 6.04 4.01
C GLU A 77 12.07 4.99 3.27
N LEU A 78 10.79 4.83 3.64
CA LEU A 78 9.91 3.88 2.98
C LEU A 78 9.75 4.22 1.49
N ARG A 79 9.56 5.50 1.14
CA ARG A 79 9.49 5.94 -0.26
C ARG A 79 10.74 5.57 -1.05
N THR A 80 11.91 5.77 -0.44
CA THR A 80 13.20 5.47 -1.07
C THR A 80 13.34 3.97 -1.30
N ALA A 81 13.03 3.16 -0.29
CA ALA A 81 13.07 1.71 -0.39
C ALA A 81 12.07 1.18 -1.44
N LEU A 82 10.80 1.59 -1.38
CA LEU A 82 9.77 1.19 -2.35
C LEU A 82 10.12 1.61 -3.79
N SER A 83 10.82 2.74 -3.98
CA SER A 83 11.26 3.18 -5.31
C SER A 83 12.36 2.31 -5.90
N ALA A 84 13.14 1.61 -5.07
CA ALA A 84 14.14 0.65 -5.51
C ALA A 84 13.53 -0.72 -5.87
N ILE A 85 12.34 -1.02 -5.34
CA ILE A 85 11.62 -2.29 -5.60
C ILE A 85 10.82 -2.15 -6.89
N GLN A 86 11.22 -2.89 -7.91
CA GLN A 86 10.49 -2.94 -9.18
C GLN A 86 9.19 -3.71 -9.03
N ASN A 87 8.14 -3.24 -9.72
CA ASN A 87 6.88 -3.95 -9.94
C ASN A 87 6.26 -4.57 -8.67
N HIS A 88 5.99 -3.73 -7.68
CA HIS A 88 5.25 -4.11 -6.48
C HIS A 88 3.79 -3.64 -6.51
N VAL A 89 2.92 -4.35 -5.80
CA VAL A 89 1.50 -4.00 -5.58
C VAL A 89 1.22 -4.05 -4.09
N ILE A 90 0.60 -2.99 -3.57
CA ILE A 90 0.11 -2.93 -2.19
C ILE A 90 -1.41 -2.84 -2.25
N ILE A 91 -2.09 -3.78 -1.63
CA ILE A 91 -3.55 -3.79 -1.47
C ILE A 91 -3.85 -3.45 -0.02
N LEU A 92 -4.57 -2.34 0.19
CA LEU A 92 -5.06 -1.92 1.49
C LEU A 92 -6.55 -2.25 1.56
N ASP A 93 -6.93 -3.15 2.45
CA ASP A 93 -8.33 -3.56 2.67
C ASP A 93 -8.89 -2.94 3.95
N ASP A 94 -10.20 -2.69 3.95
CA ASP A 94 -10.96 -2.13 5.08
C ASP A 94 -10.48 -0.75 5.57
N LEU A 95 -10.29 0.19 4.62
CA LEU A 95 -9.98 1.58 4.93
C LEU A 95 -11.21 2.32 5.51
N TRP A 96 -11.11 2.73 6.77
CA TRP A 96 -12.16 3.49 7.47
C TRP A 96 -11.94 5.01 7.39
N ASP A 97 -10.69 5.46 7.49
CA ASP A 97 -10.33 6.87 7.53
C ASP A 97 -9.52 7.31 6.31
N ASP A 98 -9.73 8.55 5.88
CA ASP A 98 -8.88 9.22 4.90
C ASP A 98 -7.48 9.44 5.47
N PHE A 99 -6.46 9.08 4.69
CA PHE A 99 -5.08 9.39 5.02
C PHE A 99 -4.33 9.96 3.84
N HIS A 100 -3.24 10.68 4.13
CA HIS A 100 -2.34 11.20 3.11
C HIS A 100 -1.30 10.13 2.76
N PRO A 101 -1.29 9.58 1.52
CA PRO A 101 -0.34 8.53 1.12
C PRO A 101 1.12 8.97 1.28
N GLU A 102 1.39 10.27 1.09
CA GLU A 102 2.71 10.88 1.27
C GLU A 102 3.24 10.75 2.69
N LYS A 103 2.36 10.79 3.71
CA LYS A 103 2.74 10.55 5.12
C LYS A 103 3.08 9.09 5.39
N VAL A 104 2.59 8.17 4.57
CA VAL A 104 2.97 6.75 4.65
C VAL A 104 4.32 6.52 3.96
N GLY A 105 4.63 7.29 2.92
CA GLY A 105 5.79 7.05 2.04
C GLY A 105 5.38 6.51 0.67
N ILE A 106 4.08 6.46 0.38
CA ILE A 106 3.53 6.10 -0.92
C ILE A 106 3.46 7.38 -1.76
N SER A 107 4.23 7.45 -2.84
CA SER A 107 4.12 8.57 -3.77
C SER A 107 2.77 8.51 -4.51
N ARG A 108 2.17 9.67 -4.78
CA ARG A 108 0.88 9.76 -5.46
C ARG A 108 1.13 10.33 -6.85
N ARG A 109 0.82 9.57 -7.90
CA ARG A 109 0.49 10.15 -9.20
C ARG A 109 -1.02 10.14 -9.36
N THR A 110 -1.61 11.29 -9.04
CA THR A 110 -2.90 11.84 -9.50
C THR A 110 -4.11 10.91 -9.67
N ASN A 111 -5.18 11.31 -8.98
CA ASN A 111 -6.56 10.83 -9.04
C ASN A 111 -7.02 10.34 -10.42
N VAL A 112 -7.48 9.10 -10.45
CA VAL A 112 -8.68 8.74 -11.22
C VAL A 112 -9.69 8.24 -10.18
N LYS A 113 -10.72 9.04 -9.91
CA LYS A 113 -11.95 8.55 -9.27
C LYS A 113 -12.73 7.82 -10.35
N ILE A 114 -13.00 6.53 -10.15
CA ILE A 114 -14.11 5.83 -10.78
C ILE A 114 -14.96 5.28 -9.64
#